data_AF-A0AAQ3MB29-F1
#
_entry.id   AF-A0AAQ3MB29-F1
#
_cell.length_a   1.000
_cell.length_b   1.000
_cell.length_c   1.000
_cell.angle_alpha   90.00
_cell.angle_beta   90.00
_cell.angle_gamma   90.00
#
_symmetry.space_group_name_H-M   'P 1'
#
loop_
_entity.id
_entity.type
_entity.pdbx_description
1 polymer ?
#
loop_
_entity_poly.entity_id
_entity_poly.type
_entity_poly.pdbx_seq_one_letter_code
_entity_poly.pdbx_strand_id
1 'polypeptide(L)'
;MSYFMATYYMYFPFLTCEVECGTSALDVADRQNAHSMTAVRAIVELFRVVKRQKEIDRAILVFSIFRDHRTVRIYGHYAVIETTNTKYYRHPVHTFGFTALDGKEKWTAYNFTKNVYDIWMPMHFGGFARRLMTFPLT
;
A
#
# COMPACT_ATOMS: atom_id res chain seq x y z
N MET A 1 -8.15 -24.02 -3.81
CA MET A 1 -8.58 -22.91 -2.94
C MET A 1 -7.71 -22.91 -1.71
N SER A 2 -6.77 -22.00 -1.56
CA SER A 2 -6.04 -21.86 -0.29
C SER A 2 -6.89 -21.00 0.66
N TYR A 3 -7.24 -21.55 1.82
CA TYR A 3 -7.92 -20.80 2.87
C TYR A 3 -6.95 -19.76 3.45
N PHE A 4 -7.20 -18.49 3.18
CA PHE A 4 -6.52 -17.38 3.87
C PHE A 4 -7.16 -17.21 5.24
N MET A 5 -6.55 -17.82 6.27
CA MET A 5 -6.92 -17.59 7.65
C MET A 5 -5.97 -16.55 8.24
N ALA A 6 -6.47 -15.37 8.60
CA ALA A 6 -5.64 -14.30 9.16
C ALA A 6 -5.07 -14.73 10.52
N THR A 7 -3.81 -15.14 10.52
CA THR A 7 -3.04 -15.38 11.76
C THR A 7 -2.28 -14.12 12.15
N TYR A 8 -1.95 -13.97 13.43
CA TYR A 8 -1.11 -12.87 13.93
C TYR A 8 0.31 -12.83 13.33
N TYR A 9 0.72 -13.88 12.61
CA TYR A 9 1.97 -13.96 11.84
C TYR A 9 1.84 -13.52 10.36
N MET A 10 0.67 -13.03 9.92
CA MET A 10 0.55 -12.52 8.55
C MET A 10 1.17 -11.13 8.43
N TYR A 11 2.34 -11.06 7.81
CA TYR A 11 2.96 -9.80 7.38
C TYR A 11 2.36 -9.37 6.04
N PHE A 12 1.52 -8.34 6.07
CA PHE A 12 1.07 -7.67 4.85
C PHE A 12 2.07 -6.58 4.47
N PRO A 13 2.61 -6.57 3.24
CA PRO A 13 3.41 -5.46 2.77
C PRO A 13 2.51 -4.22 2.68
N PHE A 14 2.68 -3.27 3.60
CA PHE A 14 1.96 -1.99 3.58
C PHE A 14 2.81 -0.84 3.03
N LEU A 15 4.09 -1.10 2.81
CA LEU A 15 5.03 -0.18 2.20
C LEU A 15 5.96 -0.95 1.25
N THR A 16 6.02 -0.52 0.00
CA THR A 16 7.02 -0.98 -0.98
C THR A 16 7.99 0.15 -1.31
N CYS A 17 9.27 -0.16 -1.43
CA CYS A 17 10.32 0.82 -1.75
C CYS A 17 11.16 0.26 -2.89
N GLU A 18 11.20 0.95 -4.02
CA GLU A 18 12.00 0.52 -5.17
C GLU A 18 12.94 1.64 -5.65
N VAL A 19 14.08 1.23 -6.18
CA VAL A 19 15.11 2.11 -6.75
C VAL A 19 15.17 1.84 -8.25
N GLU A 20 14.99 2.89 -9.04
CA GLU A 20 15.08 2.85 -10.49
C GLU A 20 16.44 3.40 -10.92
N CYS A 21 17.20 2.61 -11.69
CA CYS A 21 18.46 3.02 -12.28
C CYS A 21 18.47 2.57 -13.76
N GLY A 22 18.37 3.50 -14.71
CA GLY A 22 18.43 3.22 -16.15
C GLY A 22 17.11 3.36 -16.92
N THR A 23 17.19 3.25 -18.26
CA THR A 23 16.21 3.71 -19.28
C THR A 23 14.88 2.95 -19.41
N SER A 24 14.53 2.04 -18.49
CA SER A 24 13.39 1.11 -18.69
C SER A 24 12.15 1.47 -17.86
N ALA A 25 11.48 2.57 -18.23
CA ALA A 25 10.31 3.08 -17.49
C ALA A 25 9.10 2.11 -17.43
N LEU A 26 8.93 1.22 -18.42
CA LEU A 26 7.80 0.28 -18.48
C LEU A 26 7.98 -0.95 -17.60
N ASP A 27 9.14 -1.63 -17.67
CA ASP A 27 9.45 -2.78 -16.82
C ASP A 27 9.42 -2.43 -15.33
N VAL A 28 9.81 -1.19 -15.03
CA VAL A 28 9.78 -0.65 -13.67
C VAL A 28 8.33 -0.42 -13.25
N ALA A 29 7.51 0.25 -14.05
CA ALA A 29 6.09 0.44 -13.73
C ALA A 29 5.33 -0.89 -13.52
N ASP A 30 5.63 -1.93 -14.28
CA ASP A 30 5.00 -3.24 -14.15
C ASP A 30 5.39 -3.98 -12.86
N ARG A 31 6.67 -3.95 -12.47
CA ARG A 31 7.13 -4.53 -11.19
C ARG A 31 6.52 -3.81 -9.99
N GLN A 32 6.51 -2.48 -10.05
CA GLN A 32 5.94 -1.58 -9.05
C GLN A 32 4.46 -1.83 -8.82
N ASN A 33 3.73 -2.00 -9.92
CA ASN A 33 2.32 -2.35 -9.88
C ASN A 33 2.16 -3.78 -9.34
N ALA A 34 2.94 -4.78 -9.78
CA ALA A 34 2.76 -6.17 -9.38
C ALA A 34 2.81 -6.40 -7.86
N HIS A 35 3.81 -5.85 -7.16
CA HIS A 35 3.95 -6.02 -5.71
C HIS A 35 2.85 -5.31 -4.93
N SER A 36 2.61 -4.03 -5.25
CA SER A 36 1.63 -3.20 -4.54
C SER A 36 0.20 -3.73 -4.78
N MET A 37 -0.10 -4.18 -6.00
CA MET A 37 -1.36 -4.82 -6.38
C MET A 37 -1.61 -6.11 -5.61
N THR A 38 -0.58 -6.96 -5.45
CA THR A 38 -0.72 -8.24 -4.76
C THR A 38 -1.03 -8.01 -3.27
N ALA A 39 -0.39 -7.02 -2.65
CA ALA A 39 -0.66 -6.66 -1.26
C ALA A 39 -2.09 -6.10 -1.06
N VAL A 40 -2.53 -5.16 -1.91
CA VAL A 40 -3.90 -4.62 -1.85
C VAL A 40 -4.93 -5.73 -2.09
N ARG A 41 -4.67 -6.63 -3.05
CA ARG A 41 -5.53 -7.80 -3.31
C ARG A 41 -5.66 -8.71 -2.10
N ALA A 42 -4.56 -9.03 -1.42
CA ALA A 42 -4.59 -9.88 -0.23
C ALA A 42 -5.47 -9.27 0.89
N ILE A 43 -5.37 -7.96 1.09
CA ILE A 43 -6.23 -7.22 2.03
C ILE A 43 -7.71 -7.28 1.61
N VAL A 44 -8.01 -7.08 0.32
CA VAL A 44 -9.40 -7.15 -0.18
C VAL A 44 -10.01 -8.53 0.01
N GLU A 45 -9.28 -9.59 -0.32
CA GLU A 45 -9.74 -10.96 -0.15
C GLU A 45 -10.00 -11.29 1.33
N LEU A 46 -9.16 -10.81 2.25
CA LEU A 46 -9.41 -10.97 3.69
C LEU A 46 -10.72 -10.30 4.13
N PHE A 47 -10.97 -9.07 3.67
CA PHE A 47 -12.22 -8.36 4.00
C PHE A 47 -13.46 -8.97 3.33
N ARG A 48 -13.30 -9.65 2.20
CA ARG A 48 -14.36 -10.43 1.56
C ARG A 48 -14.74 -11.67 2.37
N VAL A 49 -13.76 -12.38 2.94
CA VAL A 49 -14.00 -13.55 3.80
C VAL A 49 -14.90 -13.16 4.98
N VAL A 50 -14.67 -12.00 5.58
CA VAL A 50 -15.51 -11.45 6.65
C VAL A 50 -16.69 -10.60 6.16
N LYS A 51 -17.02 -10.59 4.86
CA LYS A 51 -18.14 -9.82 4.29
C LYS A 51 -18.14 -8.30 4.63
N ARG A 52 -16.97 -7.72 4.87
CA ARG A 52 -16.77 -6.29 5.24
C ARG A 52 -16.02 -5.50 4.18
N GLN A 53 -15.90 -6.02 2.96
CA GLN A 53 -15.15 -5.40 1.86
C GLN A 53 -15.56 -3.96 1.53
N LYS A 54 -16.78 -3.53 1.87
CA LYS A 54 -17.21 -2.14 1.70
C LYS A 54 -16.47 -1.14 2.60
N GLU A 55 -15.88 -1.58 3.71
CA GLU A 55 -15.16 -0.69 4.64
C GLU A 55 -13.77 -0.26 4.15
N ILE A 56 -13.26 -0.94 3.14
CA ILE A 56 -11.97 -0.67 2.52
C ILE A 56 -12.13 -0.22 1.06
N ASP A 57 -13.37 -0.05 0.58
CA ASP A 57 -13.64 0.47 -0.75
C ASP A 57 -13.07 1.89 -0.85
N ARG A 58 -12.18 2.09 -1.82
CA ARG A 58 -11.44 3.34 -2.08
C ARG A 58 -10.55 3.84 -0.93
N ALA A 59 -10.34 3.02 0.11
CA ALA A 59 -9.38 3.32 1.16
C ALA A 59 -7.95 3.07 0.65
N ILE A 60 -6.99 3.92 1.05
CA ILE A 60 -5.57 3.63 0.82
C ILE A 60 -5.17 2.49 1.74
N LEU A 61 -4.65 1.41 1.16
CA LEU A 61 -4.30 0.16 1.84
C LEU A 61 -2.80 -0.09 1.87
N VAL A 62 -2.06 0.46 0.90
CA VAL A 62 -0.60 0.25 0.75
C VAL A 62 0.01 1.53 0.21
N PHE A 63 1.22 1.88 0.65
CA PHE A 63 2.02 2.93 0.02
C PHE A 63 3.17 2.34 -0.78
N SER A 64 3.60 3.04 -1.82
CA SER A 64 4.84 2.76 -2.52
C SER A 64 5.69 4.01 -2.67
N ILE A 65 7.00 3.86 -2.52
CA ILE A 65 8.00 4.91 -2.72
C ILE A 65 8.93 4.46 -3.84
N PHE A 66 9.04 5.29 -4.87
CA PHE A 66 9.95 5.09 -5.98
C PHE A 66 11.00 6.18 -5.97
N ARG A 67 12.26 5.80 -6.18
CA ARG A 67 13.36 6.75 -6.24
C ARG A 67 14.22 6.46 -7.46
N ASP A 68 14.52 7.49 -8.23
CA ASP A 68 15.56 7.46 -9.24
C ASP A 68 16.79 8.27 -8.76
N HIS A 69 17.71 8.55 -9.66
CA HIS A 69 18.92 9.33 -9.38
C HIS A 69 18.70 10.79 -8.92
N ARG A 70 17.48 11.34 -9.06
CA ARG A 70 17.15 12.74 -8.73
C ARG A 70 15.79 12.92 -8.05
N THR A 71 14.82 12.06 -8.34
CA THR A 71 13.43 12.24 -7.92
C THR A 71 12.94 11.11 -7.03
N VAL A 72 11.98 11.45 -6.18
CA VAL A 72 11.20 10.52 -5.37
C VAL A 72 9.73 10.68 -5.72
N ARG A 73 9.01 9.57 -5.89
CA ARG A 73 7.57 9.52 -6.17
C ARG A 73 6.90 8.63 -5.13
N ILE A 74 5.86 9.15 -4.48
CA ILE A 74 5.10 8.43 -3.45
C ILE A 74 3.69 8.22 -3.96
N TYR A 75 3.18 6.99 -3.83
CA TYR A 75 1.83 6.62 -4.23
C TYR A 75 1.09 5.91 -3.09
N GLY A 76 -0.22 6.16 -2.99
CA GLY A 76 -1.14 5.38 -2.19
C GLY A 76 -1.96 4.46 -3.09
N HIS A 77 -2.02 3.17 -2.76
CA HIS A 77 -2.73 2.15 -3.53
C HIS A 77 -4.06 1.80 -2.86
N TYR A 78 -5.12 1.70 -3.66
CA TYR A 78 -6.47 1.43 -3.19
C TYR A 78 -7.21 0.51 -4.17
N ALA A 79 -8.28 -0.11 -3.67
CA ALA A 79 -9.18 -0.93 -4.47
C ALA A 79 -10.53 -0.24 -4.63
N VAL A 80 -11.16 -0.40 -5.80
CA VAL A 80 -12.58 -0.10 -6.02
C VAL A 80 -13.31 -1.45 -6.09
N ILE A 81 -14.24 -1.66 -5.15
CA ILE A 81 -14.85 -2.94 -4.88
C ILE A 81 -16.33 -2.92 -5.32
N GLU A 82 -16.54 -3.45 -6.51
CA GLU A 82 -17.86 -3.74 -7.07
C GLU A 82 -18.34 -5.13 -6.60
N THR A 83 -19.59 -5.49 -6.89
CA THR A 83 -20.19 -6.76 -6.43
C THR A 83 -19.46 -7.99 -6.98
N THR A 84 -19.03 -7.93 -8.24
CA THR A 84 -18.42 -9.06 -8.95
C THR A 84 -16.96 -8.84 -9.32
N ASN A 85 -16.46 -7.60 -9.22
CA ASN A 85 -15.13 -7.23 -9.67
C ASN A 85 -14.41 -6.34 -8.65
N THR A 86 -13.09 -6.39 -8.65
CA THR A 86 -12.23 -5.47 -7.92
C THR A 86 -11.21 -4.89 -8.87
N LYS A 87 -11.21 -3.57 -8.97
CA LYS A 87 -10.19 -2.82 -9.72
C LYS A 87 -9.25 -2.20 -8.72
N TYR A 88 -7.99 -2.05 -9.11
CA TYR A 88 -6.95 -1.56 -8.24
C TYR A 88 -6.28 -0.37 -8.90
N TYR A 89 -5.98 0.63 -8.08
CA TYR A 89 -5.52 1.93 -8.55
C TYR A 89 -4.43 2.46 -7.62
N ARG A 90 -3.68 3.42 -8.13
CA ARG A 90 -2.73 4.21 -7.37
C ARG A 90 -3.05 5.70 -7.48
N HIS A 91 -2.92 6.41 -6.37
CA HIS A 91 -3.05 7.86 -6.29
C HIS A 91 -1.67 8.46 -6.03
N PRO A 92 -1.19 9.42 -6.86
CA PRO A 92 0.05 10.14 -6.57
C PRO A 92 -0.11 10.98 -5.30
N VAL A 93 0.68 10.69 -4.27
CA VAL A 93 0.68 11.43 -3.00
C VAL A 93 1.65 12.60 -3.08
N HIS A 94 2.87 12.35 -3.56
CA HIS A 94 3.88 13.40 -3.70
C HIS A 94 4.95 13.02 -4.74
N THR A 95 5.57 14.02 -5.36
CA THR A 95 6.73 13.84 -6.24
C THR A 95 7.66 15.03 -6.05
N PHE A 96 8.94 14.77 -5.78
CA PHE A 96 9.92 15.82 -5.49
C PHE A 96 11.33 15.41 -5.90
N GLY A 97 12.19 16.41 -6.16
CA GLY A 97 13.62 16.19 -6.40
C GLY A 97 14.41 16.26 -5.10
N PHE A 98 15.09 15.19 -4.70
CA PHE A 98 15.86 15.18 -3.44
C PHE A 98 17.24 15.85 -3.57
N THR A 99 17.71 16.09 -4.80
CA THR A 99 18.91 16.88 -5.10
C THR A 99 18.59 18.32 -5.47
N ALA A 100 17.31 18.69 -5.59
CA ALA A 100 16.88 20.03 -5.95
C ALA A 100 16.98 20.98 -4.75
N LEU A 101 17.14 22.29 -5.02
CA LEU A 101 17.15 23.35 -4.00
C LEU A 101 18.10 23.05 -2.82
N ASP A 102 19.34 22.65 -3.14
CA ASP A 102 20.37 22.27 -2.17
C ASP A 102 19.93 21.16 -1.19
N GLY A 103 19.11 20.21 -1.68
CA GLY A 103 18.65 19.08 -0.89
C GLY A 103 17.55 19.40 0.11
N LYS A 104 16.77 20.47 -0.11
CA LYS A 104 15.62 20.85 0.73
C LYS A 104 14.71 19.67 1.12
N GLU A 105 14.43 18.78 0.18
CA GLU A 105 13.50 17.64 0.36
C GLU A 105 14.22 16.32 0.70
N LYS A 106 15.51 16.35 1.06
CA LYS A 106 16.33 15.14 1.29
C LYS A 106 15.73 14.20 2.34
N TRP A 107 15.05 14.74 3.35
CA TRP A 107 14.47 13.97 4.46
C TRP A 107 13.00 13.61 4.26
N THR A 108 12.35 14.08 3.19
CA THR A 108 10.91 13.95 3.01
C THR A 108 10.47 12.49 2.88
N ALA A 109 11.20 11.67 2.12
CA ALA A 109 10.91 10.24 1.99
C ALA A 109 11.11 9.48 3.32
N TYR A 110 12.13 9.86 4.08
CA TYR A 110 12.43 9.25 5.39
C TYR A 110 11.34 9.59 6.40
N ASN A 111 10.96 10.86 6.51
CA ASN A 111 9.89 11.29 7.40
C ASN A 111 8.54 10.68 7.01
N PHE A 112 8.24 10.57 5.71
CA PHE A 112 7.06 9.86 5.23
C PHE A 112 7.07 8.39 5.67
N THR A 113 8.19 7.68 5.44
CA THR A 113 8.34 6.28 5.86
C THR A 113 8.13 6.14 7.37
N LYS A 114 8.78 6.99 8.16
CA LYS A 114 8.60 7.01 9.62
C LYS A 114 7.14 7.21 10.01
N ASN A 115 6.43 8.17 9.40
CA ASN A 115 5.02 8.40 9.67
C ASN A 115 4.13 7.23 9.26
N VAL A 116 4.50 6.49 8.20
CA VAL A 116 3.80 5.25 7.83
C VAL A 116 3.88 4.23 8.96
N TYR A 117 5.04 4.05 9.58
CA TYR A 117 5.22 3.09 10.69
C TYR A 117 4.67 3.59 12.02
N ASP A 118 4.92 4.86 12.38
CA ASP A 118 4.63 5.38 13.71
C ASP A 118 3.16 5.79 13.88
N ILE A 119 2.49 6.19 12.79
CA ILE A 119 1.15 6.79 12.84
C ILE A 119 0.16 6.00 12.00
N TRP A 120 0.44 5.84 10.71
CA TRP A 120 -0.54 5.26 9.80
C TRP A 120 -0.75 3.76 10.05
N MET A 121 0.31 2.97 10.20
CA MET A 121 0.22 1.53 10.39
C MET A 121 -0.54 1.17 11.69
N PRO A 122 -0.28 1.77 12.86
CA PRO A 122 -1.04 1.48 14.08
C PRO A 122 -2.52 1.89 13.97
N MET A 123 -2.81 3.02 13.32
CA MET A 123 -4.18 3.46 13.08
C MET A 123 -4.91 2.52 12.11
N HIS A 124 -4.23 2.13 11.03
CA HIS A 124 -4.74 1.21 10.02
C HIS A 124 -4.96 -0.18 10.63
N PHE A 125 -3.95 -0.76 11.28
CA PHE A 125 -4.02 -2.05 11.94
C PHE A 125 -5.03 -2.06 13.10
N GLY A 126 -5.06 -1.03 13.95
CA GLY A 126 -6.05 -0.91 15.02
C GLY A 126 -7.49 -0.84 14.48
N GLY A 127 -7.68 -0.16 13.34
CA GLY A 127 -8.94 -0.22 12.59
C GLY A 127 -9.24 -1.63 12.09
N PHE A 128 -8.29 -2.27 11.40
CA PHE A 128 -8.40 -3.62 10.84
C PHE A 128 -8.70 -4.69 11.89
N ALA A 129 -7.94 -4.72 12.97
CA ALA A 129 -8.04 -5.72 14.04
C ALA A 129 -9.40 -5.62 14.75
N ARG A 130 -9.87 -4.41 15.08
CA ARG A 130 -11.23 -4.20 15.62
C ARG A 130 -12.33 -4.66 14.64
N ARG A 131 -12.08 -4.52 13.33
CA ARG A 131 -13.03 -4.90 12.28
C ARG A 131 -13.01 -6.41 11.97
N LEU A 132 -11.90 -7.10 12.23
CA LEU A 132 -11.79 -8.54 12.01
C LEU A 132 -12.23 -9.38 13.23
N MET A 133 -12.11 -8.85 14.45
CA MET A 133 -12.43 -9.59 15.70
C MET A 133 -13.92 -9.70 16.05
N THR A 134 -14.85 -9.08 15.30
CA THR A 134 -16.29 -9.13 15.60
C THR A 134 -17.05 -10.26 14.90
N PHE A 135 -16.37 -11.25 14.31
CA PHE A 135 -17.04 -12.44 13.77
C PHE A 135 -17.18 -13.51 14.86
N PRO A 136 -18.40 -13.99 15.19
CA PRO A 136 -18.55 -15.21 15.95
C PRO A 136 -18.10 -16.36 15.06
N LEU A 137 -17.10 -17.10 15.52
CA LEU A 137 -16.75 -18.40 14.98
C LEU A 137 -17.90 -19.35 15.36
N THR A 138 -18.84 -19.56 14.44
CA THR A 138 -19.79 -20.67 14.48
C THR A 138 -19.21 -21.87 13.77
#